data_AF-A0A1B9MST5-F1
#
_entry.id   AF-A0A1B9MST5-F1
#
_cell.length_a   1.000
_cell.length_b   1.000
_cell.length_c   1.000
_cell.angle_alpha   90.00
_cell.angle_beta   90.00
_cell.angle_gamma   90.00
#
_symmetry.space_group_name_H-M   'P 1'
#
loop_
_entity.id
_entity.type
_entity.pdbx_description
1 polymer ?
#
loop_
_entity_poly.entity_id
_entity_poly.type
_entity_poly.pdbx_seq_one_letter_code
_entity_poly.pdbx_strand_id
1 'polypeptide(L)' 'MGKKIKTASEKITLICGGSYIKISEEGIELGTQDNVYLKCNVMQKMGTAQKNIQNELPSICKGVQQDSAEKHAIIVERK' A
#
# COMPACT_ATOMS: atom_id res chain seq x y z
N MET A 1 -23.06 2.38 26.20
CA MET A 1 -22.84 2.75 24.78
C MET A 1 -23.08 1.49 23.94
N GLY A 2 -24.03 1.52 23.00
CA GLY A 2 -24.50 0.33 22.27
C GLY A 2 -23.78 0.08 20.94
N LYS A 3 -23.73 -1.19 20.51
CA LYS A 3 -23.20 -1.60 19.20
C LYS A 3 -24.07 -1.05 18.06
N LYS A 4 -23.48 -0.38 17.08
CA LYS A 4 -24.16 0.00 15.83
C LYS A 4 -23.58 -0.80 14.67
N ILE A 5 -24.41 -1.61 14.03
CA ILE A 5 -24.08 -2.37 12.82
C ILE A 5 -24.88 -1.76 11.67
N LYS A 6 -24.22 -1.53 10.54
CA LYS A 6 -24.84 -1.09 9.29
C LYS A 6 -24.45 -2.07 8.20
N THR A 7 -25.44 -2.59 7.50
CA THR A 7 -25.29 -3.55 6.41
C THR A 7 -26.00 -2.99 5.19
N ALA A 8 -25.42 -3.19 4.01
CA ALA A 8 -26.04 -2.88 2.73
C ALA A 8 -25.81 -4.06 1.78
N SER A 9 -26.74 -4.29 0.85
CA SER A 9 -26.65 -5.38 -0.14
C SER A 9 -25.64 -5.11 -1.24
N GLU A 10 -25.41 -3.84 -1.58
CA GLU A 10 -24.56 -3.45 -2.71
C GLU A 10 -23.32 -2.69 -2.25
N LYS A 11 -23.52 -1.56 -1.54
CA LYS A 11 -22.42 -0.71 -1.07
C LYS A 11 -22.77 0.12 0.15
N ILE A 12 -21.75 0.47 0.92
CA ILE A 12 -21.79 1.49 1.96
C ILE A 12 -20.86 2.63 1.53
N THR A 13 -21.35 3.87 1.54
CA THR A 13 -20.52 5.05 1.28
C THR A 13 -20.73 6.09 2.36
N LEU A 14 -19.65 6.51 3.01
CA LEU A 14 -19.62 7.65 3.93
C LEU A 14 -18.99 8.82 3.19
N ILE A 15 -19.67 9.97 3.12
CA ILE A 15 -19.21 11.15 2.37
C ILE A 15 -19.20 12.37 3.30
N CYS A 16 -18.12 13.14 3.26
CA CYS A 16 -18.02 14.43 3.93
C CYS A 16 -17.03 15.35 3.19
N GLY A 17 -17.50 16.52 2.74
CA GLY A 17 -16.63 17.55 2.16
C GLY A 17 -15.75 17.06 0.99
N GLY A 18 -16.29 16.21 0.11
CA GLY A 18 -15.56 15.63 -1.02
C GLY A 18 -14.70 14.40 -0.69
N SER A 19 -14.46 14.13 0.58
CA SER A 19 -13.82 12.88 1.03
C SER A 19 -14.85 11.75 1.15
N TYR A 20 -14.44 10.51 0.89
CA TYR A 20 -15.31 9.37 1.03
C TYR A 20 -14.60 8.08 1.46
N ILE A 21 -15.39 7.20 2.08
CA ILE A 21 -15.06 5.79 2.31
C ILE A 21 -16.14 4.97 1.63
N LYS A 22 -15.75 4.12 0.67
CA LYS A 22 -16.65 3.21 -0.06
C LYS A 22 -16.29 1.77 0.27
N ILE A 23 -17.28 0.97 0.62
CA ILE A 23 -17.19 -0.48 0.82
C ILE A 23 -18.17 -1.13 -0.15
N SER A 24 -17.68 -1.98 -1.04
CA SER A 24 -18.45 -2.69 -2.07
C SER A 24 -17.82 -4.06 -2.34
N GLU A 25 -18.38 -4.82 -3.29
CA GLU A 25 -17.81 -6.11 -3.70
C GLU A 25 -16.38 -6.01 -4.24
N GLU A 26 -16.02 -4.88 -4.85
CA GLU A 26 -14.66 -4.58 -5.35
C GLU A 26 -13.63 -4.36 -4.21
N GLY A 27 -14.08 -4.19 -2.97
CA GLY A 27 -13.24 -3.94 -1.80
C GLY A 27 -13.51 -2.61 -1.11
N ILE A 28 -12.46 -2.04 -0.51
CA ILE A 28 -12.51 -0.79 0.26
C ILE A 28 -11.73 0.30 -0.49
N GLU A 29 -12.38 1.43 -0.72
CA GLU A 29 -11.79 2.60 -1.36
C GLU A 29 -11.88 3.81 -0.44
N LEU A 30 -10.78 4.56 -0.37
CA LEU A 30 -10.61 5.76 0.43
C LEU A 30 -10.17 6.87 -0.51
N GLY A 31 -10.99 7.92 -0.65
CA GLY A 31 -10.70 9.05 -1.52
C GLY A 31 -10.82 10.38 -0.79
N THR A 32 -9.91 11.30 -1.08
CA THR A 32 -9.93 12.69 -0.60
C THR A 32 -9.13 13.57 -1.56
N GLN A 33 -9.35 14.88 -1.51
CA GLN A 33 -8.63 15.85 -2.34
C GLN A 33 -7.17 16.05 -1.87
N ASP A 34 -6.90 15.82 -0.59
CA ASP A 34 -5.58 16.04 0.03
C ASP A 34 -4.99 14.69 0.51
N ASN A 35 -4.20 14.71 1.57
CA ASN A 35 -3.50 13.56 2.11
C ASN A 35 -4.39 12.73 3.04
N VAL A 36 -4.20 11.40 3.00
CA VAL A 36 -4.75 10.48 4.02
C VAL A 36 -3.76 10.38 5.17
N TYR A 37 -4.19 10.78 6.37
CA TYR A 37 -3.40 10.66 7.59
C TYR A 37 -3.70 9.36 8.33
N LEU A 38 -2.69 8.50 8.48
CA LEU A 38 -2.78 7.22 9.18
C LEU A 38 -1.95 7.26 10.47
N LYS A 39 -2.61 7.48 11.61
CA LYS A 39 -1.96 7.42 12.93
C LYS A 39 -2.10 6.02 13.51
N CYS A 40 -1.06 5.21 13.37
CA CYS A 40 -1.00 3.84 13.86
C CYS A 40 0.40 3.49 14.39
N ASN A 41 0.50 2.49 15.26
CA ASN A 41 1.80 2.00 15.74
C ASN A 41 2.53 1.17 14.68
N VAL A 42 1.77 0.38 13.91
CA VAL A 42 2.29 -0.49 12.85
C VAL A 42 1.31 -0.42 11.67
N MET A 43 1.86 -0.21 10.47
CA MET A 43 1.14 -0.37 9.22
C MET A 43 1.73 -1.58 8.48
N GLN A 44 0.91 -2.61 8.26
CA GLN A 44 1.30 -3.76 7.46
C GLN A 44 0.86 -3.51 6.02
N LYS A 45 1.83 -3.31 5.13
CA LYS A 45 1.59 -3.20 3.69
C LYS A 45 1.78 -4.57 3.06
N MET A 46 0.91 -4.95 2.13
CA MET A 46 1.14 -6.13 1.30
C MET A 46 2.50 -6.03 0.60
N GLY A 47 3.23 -7.16 0.61
CA GLY A 47 4.49 -7.32 -0.12
C GLY A 47 4.34 -6.98 -1.60
N THR A 48 5.45 -6.86 -2.31
CA THR A 48 5.39 -6.58 -3.75
C THR A 48 4.60 -7.67 -4.46
N ALA A 49 3.55 -7.28 -5.21
CA ALA A 49 3.04 -8.14 -6.28
C ALA A 49 4.24 -8.37 -7.20
N GLN A 50 4.65 -9.64 -7.33
CA GLN A 50 5.90 -10.07 -7.95
C GLN A 50 6.25 -9.21 -9.18
N LYS A 51 7.19 -8.28 -9.01
CA LYS A 51 7.74 -7.55 -10.16
C LYS A 51 8.63 -8.54 -10.88
N ASN A 52 8.37 -8.75 -12.18
CA ASN A 52 9.36 -9.35 -13.06
C ASN A 52 10.52 -8.34 -13.16
N ILE A 53 11.38 -8.32 -12.16
CA ILE A 53 12.63 -7.58 -12.22
C ILE A 53 13.41 -8.30 -13.30
N GLN A 54 13.72 -7.60 -14.39
CA GLN A 54 14.75 -8.08 -15.32
C GLN A 54 16.03 -8.13 -14.49
N ASN A 55 16.35 -9.34 -14.06
CA ASN A 55 17.55 -9.64 -13.29
C ASN A 55 18.80 -9.49 -14.18
N GLU A 56 18.67 -9.27 -15.47
CA GLU A 56 19.84 -9.09 -16.33
C GLU A 56 20.36 -7.66 -16.23
N LEU A 57 21.54 -7.51 -15.63
CA LEU A 57 22.29 -6.26 -15.72
C LEU A 57 22.61 -5.97 -17.20
N PRO A 58 22.42 -4.72 -17.67
CA PRO A 58 22.79 -4.37 -19.04
C PRO A 58 24.29 -4.59 -19.27
N SER A 59 24.68 -5.05 -20.47
CA SER A 59 26.04 -5.54 -20.81
C SER A 59 27.18 -4.53 -20.62
N ILE A 60 26.84 -3.26 -20.37
CA ILE A 60 27.73 -2.16 -19.99
C ILE A 60 28.32 -2.37 -18.58
N CYS A 61 27.64 -3.09 -17.69
CA CYS A 61 28.04 -3.32 -16.31
C CYS A 61 29.07 -4.47 -16.20
N LYS A 62 30.29 -4.28 -16.73
CA LYS A 62 31.38 -5.26 -16.57
C LYS A 62 31.95 -5.18 -15.14
N GLY A 63 32.00 -6.31 -14.43
CA GLY A 63 32.65 -6.45 -13.11
C GLY A 63 31.74 -6.30 -11.89
N VAL A 64 30.42 -6.17 -12.07
CA VAL A 64 29.45 -6.15 -10.97
C VAL A 64 28.77 -7.53 -10.89
N GLN A 65 28.88 -8.20 -9.74
CA GLN A 65 28.11 -9.42 -9.48
C GLN A 65 26.71 -9.04 -9.03
N GLN A 66 25.70 -9.72 -9.58
CA GLN A 66 24.32 -9.53 -9.19
C GLN A 66 24.11 -10.06 -7.77
N ASP A 67 23.85 -9.16 -6.83
CA ASP A 67 23.46 -9.53 -5.48
C ASP A 67 22.05 -10.13 -5.52
N SER A 68 21.90 -11.36 -5.03
CA SER A 68 20.60 -12.03 -4.91
C SER A 68 19.89 -11.46 -3.68
N ALA A 69 19.45 -10.21 -3.79
CA ALA A 69 18.89 -9.47 -2.68
C ALA A 69 17.46 -9.95 -2.35
N GLU A 70 17.34 -10.99 -1.52
CA GLU A 70 16.20 -11.11 -0.59
C GLU A 70 16.45 -10.25 0.67
N LYS A 71 16.78 -8.97 0.50
CA LYS A 71 16.83 -8.01 1.61
C LYS A 71 15.90 -6.84 1.34
N HIS A 72 14.62 -7.09 1.64
CA HIS A 72 13.59 -6.07 1.74
C HIS A 72 13.80 -5.20 3.00
N ALA A 73 14.88 -4.43 3.06
CA ALA A 73 15.02 -3.32 4.01
C ALA A 73 16.00 -2.28 3.46
N ILE A 74 15.51 -1.06 3.19
CA ILE A 74 16.38 0.11 3.08
C ILE A 74 16.55 0.63 4.51
N ILE A 75 17.71 0.37 5.12
CA ILE A 75 18.10 1.01 6.39
C ILE A 75 18.87 2.28 6.02
N VAL A 76 18.29 3.43 6.34
CA VAL A 76 18.98 4.72 6.24
C VAL A 76 19.60 5.01 7.60
N GLU A 77 20.90 4.79 7.75
CA GLU A 77 21.64 5.29 8.90
C GLU A 77 21.84 6.81 8.74
N ARG A 78 21.40 7.56 9.74
CA ARG A 78 21.65 9.00 9.85
C ARG A 78 23.01 9.19 10.53
N LYS A 79 23.89 9.95 9.87
CA LYS A 79 25.17 10.39 10.43
C LYS A 79 24.98 11.50 11.46
#